data_AF-A0A661XJ57-F1
#
_entry.id   AF-A0A661XJ57-F1
#
_cell.length_a   1.000
_cell.length_b   1.000
_cell.length_c   1.000
_cell.angle_alpha   90.00
_cell.angle_beta   90.00
_cell.angle_gamma   90.00
#
_symmetry.space_group_name_H-M   'P 1'
#
loop_
_entity.id
_entity.type
_entity.pdbx_description
1 polymer ?
#
loop_
_entity_poly.entity_id
_entity_poly.type
_entity_poly.pdbx_seq_one_letter_code
_entity_poly.pdbx_strand_id
1 'polypeptide(L)'
;MDKYTKSKRGIYRAATHTMKTLIIYVSMHHGNTKKIAKAMAEVLNTDITKLSEVKANILKHYDLIGFGSGIYYGKHSKELLNFIDRLDSQKGKMAFVFSTSGIDIIPIINDFNKFLQKRLLKKGFKI
;
A
#
# COMPACT_ATOMS: atom_id res chain seq x y z
N MET A 1 -30.95 -10.74 -1.54
CA MET A 1 -30.90 -9.35 -1.03
C MET A 1 -30.02 -8.52 -1.95
N ASP A 2 -30.71 -7.81 -2.83
CA ASP A 2 -30.38 -6.83 -3.89
C ASP A 2 -28.90 -6.53 -4.22
N LYS A 3 -28.40 -7.15 -5.30
CA LYS A 3 -27.06 -6.90 -5.89
C LYS A 3 -27.02 -5.77 -6.93
N TYR A 4 -28.10 -5.00 -7.10
CA TYR A 4 -28.24 -4.05 -8.20
C TYR A 4 -28.86 -2.72 -7.75
N THR A 5 -28.23 -1.62 -8.12
CA THR A 5 -28.75 -0.25 -7.94
C THR A 5 -29.23 0.31 -9.29
N LYS A 6 -30.45 0.87 -9.31
CA LYS A 6 -31.10 1.40 -10.51
C LYS A 6 -30.54 2.78 -10.88
N SER A 7 -29.95 2.92 -12.07
CA SER A 7 -29.56 4.23 -12.60
C SER A 7 -30.76 4.98 -13.22
N LYS A 8 -30.67 6.32 -13.36
CA LYS A 8 -31.70 7.18 -14.00
C LYS A 8 -32.10 6.75 -15.43
N ARG A 9 -31.35 5.85 -16.07
CA ARG A 9 -31.61 5.32 -17.43
C ARG A 9 -32.13 3.88 -17.43
N GLY A 10 -32.56 3.32 -16.29
CA GLY A 10 -33.17 1.98 -16.22
C GLY A 10 -32.19 0.80 -16.36
N ILE A 11 -30.89 1.08 -16.39
CA ILE A 11 -29.85 0.05 -16.50
C ILE A 11 -29.45 -0.40 -15.09
N TYR A 12 -29.52 -1.71 -14.83
CA TYR A 12 -29.04 -2.33 -13.59
C TYR A 12 -27.52 -2.56 -13.72
N ARG A 13 -26.72 -1.87 -12.90
CA ARG A 13 -25.29 -2.18 -12.76
C ARG A 13 -25.14 -3.09 -11.55
N ALA A 14 -24.33 -4.15 -11.67
CA ALA A 14 -23.88 -4.89 -10.50
C ALA A 14 -23.28 -3.87 -9.51
N ALA A 15 -23.58 -4.01 -8.21
CA ALA A 15 -22.89 -3.25 -7.19
C ALA A 15 -21.39 -3.57 -7.30
N THR A 16 -20.64 -2.72 -8.02
CA THR A 16 -19.20 -2.83 -8.11
C THR A 16 -18.70 -2.64 -6.70
N HIS A 17 -18.13 -3.68 -6.09
CA HIS A 17 -17.42 -3.53 -4.84
C HIS A 17 -16.37 -2.46 -5.09
N THR A 18 -16.52 -1.30 -4.46
CA THR A 18 -15.54 -0.24 -4.59
C THR A 18 -14.31 -0.73 -3.85
N MET A 19 -13.23 -1.03 -4.59
CA MET A 19 -11.99 -1.52 -3.98
C MET A 19 -11.51 -0.54 -2.93
N LYS A 20 -11.54 -0.96 -1.66
CA LYS A 20 -11.08 -0.11 -0.57
C LYS A 20 -9.57 -0.13 -0.54
N THR A 21 -8.98 1.04 -0.68
CA THR A 21 -7.52 1.20 -0.70
C THR A 21 -7.03 1.82 0.61
N LEU A 22 -5.81 1.47 1.04
CA LEU A 22 -5.10 2.10 2.14
C LEU A 22 -3.65 2.33 1.74
N ILE A 23 -3.12 3.52 2.00
CA ILE A 23 -1.69 3.82 1.85
C ILE A 23 -1.04 3.91 3.23
N ILE A 24 -0.06 3.05 3.49
CA ILE A 24 0.76 3.04 4.70
C ILE A 24 2.14 3.55 4.34
N TYR A 25 2.65 4.55 5.06
CA TYR A 25 3.96 5.12 4.78
C TYR A 25 4.88 5.25 6.01
N VAL A 26 6.19 5.21 5.75
CA VAL A 26 7.26 5.64 6.66
C VAL A 26 8.03 6.78 6.00
N SER A 27 8.20 7.89 6.71
CA SER A 27 8.85 9.09 6.19
C SER A 27 9.70 9.78 7.27
N MET A 28 10.88 9.25 7.54
CA MET A 28 11.77 9.75 8.61
C MET A 28 12.48 11.06 8.26
N HIS A 29 12.94 11.20 7.02
CA HIS A 29 13.70 12.37 6.56
C HIS A 29 12.87 13.25 5.64
N HIS A 30 12.86 14.57 5.91
CA HIS A 30 12.30 15.66 5.09
C HIS A 30 10.83 15.52 4.64
N GLY A 31 10.11 14.46 5.02
CA GLY A 31 8.71 14.27 4.68
C GLY A 31 8.43 13.87 3.23
N ASN A 32 9.44 13.53 2.42
CA ASN A 32 9.24 13.30 0.98
C ASN A 32 8.31 12.13 0.68
N THR A 33 8.48 10.99 1.37
CA THR A 33 7.59 9.83 1.21
C THR A 33 6.15 10.17 1.60
N LYS A 34 5.95 10.98 2.65
CA LYS A 34 4.62 11.49 3.05
C LYS A 34 3.98 12.34 1.95
N LYS A 35 4.75 13.22 1.29
CA LYS A 35 4.24 14.07 0.20
C LYS A 35 3.74 13.21 -0.97
N ILE A 36 4.53 12.23 -1.41
CA ILE A 36 4.14 11.31 -2.48
C ILE A 36 2.92 10.48 -2.08
N ALA A 37 2.90 9.94 -0.86
CA ALA A 37 1.77 9.18 -0.34
C ALA A 37 0.47 10.02 -0.36
N LYS A 38 0.54 11.29 0.05
CA LYS A 38 -0.61 12.21 0.00
C LYS A 38 -1.09 12.45 -1.43
N ALA A 39 -0.18 12.70 -2.37
CA ALA A 39 -0.55 12.91 -3.77
C ALA A 39 -1.22 11.68 -4.39
N MET A 40 -0.69 10.48 -4.10
CA MET A 40 -1.33 9.22 -4.50
C MET A 40 -2.71 9.07 -3.85
N ALA A 41 -2.84 9.42 -2.57
CA ALA A 41 -4.09 9.26 -1.84
C ALA A 41 -5.20 10.18 -2.36
N GLU A 42 -4.84 11.39 -2.77
CA GLU A 42 -5.74 12.36 -3.38
C GLU A 42 -6.29 11.85 -4.72
N VAL A 43 -5.43 11.35 -5.60
CA VAL A 43 -5.82 10.80 -6.91
C VAL A 43 -6.68 9.54 -6.75
N LEU A 44 -6.36 8.68 -5.78
CA LEU A 44 -7.09 7.45 -5.51
C LEU A 44 -8.34 7.66 -4.64
N ASN A 45 -8.54 8.86 -4.09
CA ASN A 45 -9.56 9.17 -3.08
C ASN A 45 -9.61 8.11 -1.96
N THR A 46 -8.48 7.93 -1.28
CA THR A 46 -8.26 6.77 -0.39
C THR A 46 -7.67 7.15 0.97
N ASP A 47 -7.72 6.20 1.90
CA ASP A 47 -7.17 6.38 3.23
C ASP A 47 -5.64 6.35 3.22
N ILE A 48 -5.03 7.17 4.07
CA ILE A 48 -3.59 7.25 4.24
C ILE A 48 -3.26 7.29 5.73
N THR A 49 -2.27 6.50 6.16
CA THR A 49 -1.81 6.47 7.54
C THR A 49 -0.31 6.30 7.64
N LYS A 50 0.30 6.88 8.68
CA LYS A 50 1.70 6.63 9.01
C LYS A 50 1.81 5.26 9.66
N LEU A 51 2.86 4.50 9.38
CA LEU A 51 3.04 3.15 9.94
C LEU A 51 2.94 3.10 11.48
N SER A 52 3.43 4.13 12.18
CA SER A 52 3.37 4.22 13.64
C SER A 52 1.95 4.33 14.21
N GLU A 53 0.96 4.65 13.37
CA GLU A 53 -0.45 4.82 13.75
C GLU A 53 -1.29 3.61 13.33
N VAL A 54 -0.69 2.64 12.63
CA VAL A 54 -1.37 1.45 12.11
C VAL A 54 -1.74 0.51 13.26
N LYS A 55 -3.03 0.19 13.35
CA LYS A 55 -3.55 -0.87 14.23
C LYS A 55 -3.52 -2.21 13.50
N ALA A 56 -3.21 -3.29 14.21
CA ALA A 56 -2.96 -4.62 13.62
C ALA A 56 -4.11 -5.15 12.72
N ASN A 57 -5.35 -4.78 13.00
CA ASN A 57 -6.53 -5.25 12.27
C ASN A 57 -6.97 -4.35 11.10
N ILE A 58 -6.37 -3.17 10.91
CA ILE A 58 -6.85 -2.18 9.93
C ILE A 58 -6.91 -2.77 8.51
N LEU A 59 -5.90 -3.58 8.15
CA LEU A 59 -5.74 -4.19 6.84
C LEU A 59 -6.94 -5.07 6.44
N LYS A 60 -7.70 -5.62 7.40
CA LYS A 60 -8.88 -6.47 7.12
C LYS A 60 -9.94 -5.73 6.32
N HIS A 61 -10.00 -4.40 6.44
CA HIS A 61 -11.04 -3.57 5.83
C HIS A 61 -10.69 -3.05 4.42
N TYR A 62 -9.53 -3.44 3.87
CA TYR A 62 -9.03 -2.94 2.59
C TYR A 62 -8.68 -4.08 1.62
N ASP A 63 -8.89 -3.84 0.33
CA ASP A 63 -8.62 -4.76 -0.77
C ASP A 63 -7.24 -4.53 -1.39
N LEU A 64 -6.81 -3.27 -1.43
CA LEU A 64 -5.52 -2.82 -1.97
C LEU A 64 -4.73 -2.05 -0.91
N ILE A 65 -3.46 -2.39 -0.73
CA ILE A 65 -2.60 -1.73 0.25
C ILE A 65 -1.32 -1.21 -0.41
N GLY A 66 -1.12 0.10 -0.37
CA GLY A 66 0.13 0.74 -0.76
C GLY A 66 1.11 0.81 0.39
N PHE A 67 2.34 0.31 0.18
CA PHE A 67 3.42 0.40 1.17
C PHE A 67 4.53 1.34 0.69
N GLY A 68 4.76 2.41 1.44
CA GLY A 68 5.73 3.45 1.13
C GLY A 68 6.83 3.59 2.17
N SER A 69 8.09 3.73 1.73
CA SER A 69 9.18 4.12 2.63
C SER A 69 10.19 5.02 1.93
N GLY A 70 10.87 5.86 2.71
CA GLY A 70 12.20 6.29 2.32
C GLY A 70 13.15 5.09 2.22
N ILE A 71 14.16 5.18 1.34
CA ILE A 71 15.25 4.21 1.29
C ILE A 71 16.36 4.65 2.25
N TYR A 72 16.61 3.81 3.25
CA TYR A 72 17.60 4.03 4.30
C TYR A 72 18.65 2.91 4.20
N TYR A 73 19.91 3.27 3.96
CA TYR A 73 21.00 2.31 3.79
C TYR A 73 20.68 1.21 2.75
N GLY A 74 20.10 1.61 1.62
CA GLY A 74 19.79 0.71 0.49
C GLY A 74 18.56 -0.19 0.67
N LYS A 75 17.67 0.10 1.63
CA LYS A 75 16.43 -0.67 1.84
C LYS A 75 15.31 0.17 2.43
N HIS A 76 14.07 -0.35 2.37
CA HIS A 76 12.93 0.18 3.12
C HIS A 76 13.20 0.20 4.63
N SER A 77 12.46 1.03 5.38
CA SER A 77 12.66 1.17 6.81
C SER A 77 12.55 -0.16 7.56
N LYS A 78 13.34 -0.28 8.63
CA LYS A 78 13.30 -1.48 9.48
C LYS A 78 11.92 -1.65 10.12
N GLU A 79 11.23 -0.56 10.48
CA GLU A 79 9.87 -0.66 11.03
C GLU A 79 8.90 -1.24 10.01
N LEU A 80 8.97 -0.82 8.74
CA LEU A 80 8.10 -1.34 7.70
C LEU A 80 8.35 -2.83 7.44
N LEU A 81 9.61 -3.24 7.31
CA LEU A 81 9.95 -4.65 7.12
C LEU A 81 9.46 -5.50 8.30
N ASN A 82 9.71 -5.05 9.53
CA ASN A 82 9.26 -5.74 10.74
C ASN A 82 7.73 -5.81 10.85
N PHE A 83 7.03 -4.76 10.42
CA PHE A 83 5.58 -4.75 10.37
C PHE A 83 5.06 -5.82 9.41
N ILE A 84 5.59 -5.89 8.18
CA ILE A 84 5.20 -6.93 7.22
C ILE A 84 5.50 -8.32 7.76
N ASP A 85 6.67 -8.53 8.37
CA ASP A 85 7.06 -9.85 8.89
C ASP A 85 6.10 -10.37 9.98
N ARG A 86 5.44 -9.47 10.72
CA ARG A 86 4.43 -9.81 11.76
C ARG A 86 3.00 -9.99 11.24
N LEU A 87 2.72 -9.68 9.97
CA LEU A 87 1.37 -9.83 9.44
C LEU A 87 0.94 -11.30 9.39
N ASP A 88 -0.32 -11.55 9.71
CA ASP A 88 -0.99 -12.79 9.32
C ASP A 88 -1.12 -12.88 7.80
N SER A 89 -1.53 -14.03 7.28
CA SER A 89 -1.75 -14.19 5.84
C SER A 89 -2.73 -13.14 5.30
N GLN A 90 -2.36 -12.52 4.18
CA GLN A 90 -3.11 -11.50 3.44
C GLN A 90 -3.55 -12.04 2.07
N LYS A 91 -3.77 -13.36 1.97
CA LYS A 91 -4.22 -14.03 0.73
C LYS A 91 -5.44 -13.32 0.14
N GLY A 92 -5.37 -13.03 -1.16
CA GLY A 92 -6.46 -12.40 -1.91
C GLY A 92 -6.40 -10.87 -1.93
N LYS A 93 -5.57 -10.23 -1.11
CA LYS A 93 -5.35 -8.78 -1.14
C LYS A 93 -4.27 -8.40 -2.14
N MET A 94 -4.42 -7.22 -2.72
CA MET A 94 -3.42 -6.62 -3.60
C MET A 94 -2.54 -5.65 -2.83
N ALA A 95 -1.30 -5.49 -3.28
CA ALA A 95 -0.39 -4.50 -2.74
C ALA A 95 0.37 -3.79 -3.86
N PHE A 96 0.79 -2.56 -3.60
CA PHE A 96 1.79 -1.87 -4.41
C PHE A 96 2.86 -1.29 -3.50
N VAL A 97 4.07 -1.10 -4.05
CA VAL A 97 5.22 -0.57 -3.32
C VAL A 97 5.68 0.72 -3.97
N PHE A 98 5.98 1.74 -3.17
CA PHE A 98 6.64 2.94 -3.63
C PHE A 98 7.75 3.36 -2.66
N SER A 99 8.70 4.14 -3.15
CA SER A 99 9.82 4.58 -2.33
C SER A 99 10.34 5.94 -2.77
N THR A 100 11.00 6.65 -1.85
CA THR A 100 11.80 7.84 -2.15
C THR A 100 13.23 7.60 -1.72
N SER A 101 14.21 7.96 -2.54
CA SER A 101 15.64 7.79 -2.24
C SER A 101 16.38 9.11 -2.40
N GLY A 102 17.49 9.26 -1.67
CA GLY A 102 18.45 10.35 -1.87
C GLY A 102 19.51 10.04 -2.94
N ILE A 103 19.43 8.87 -3.56
CA ILE A 103 20.29 8.41 -4.65
C ILE A 103 19.41 7.85 -5.77
N ASP A 104 19.93 7.88 -6.99
CA ASP A 104 19.21 7.35 -8.14
C ASP A 104 19.06 5.82 -8.07
N ILE A 105 17.93 5.34 -8.59
CA ILE A 105 17.67 3.92 -8.77
C ILE A 105 18.25 3.51 -10.12
N ILE A 106 19.22 2.60 -10.09
CA ILE A 106 19.71 1.84 -11.24
C ILE A 106 19.20 0.41 -11.04
N PRO A 107 18.10 -0.01 -11.70
CA PRO A 107 17.37 -1.25 -11.36
C PRO A 107 18.22 -2.54 -11.35
N ILE A 108 19.26 -2.58 -12.17
CA ILE A 108 20.18 -3.73 -12.28
C ILE A 108 21.17 -3.78 -11.10
N ILE A 109 21.39 -2.64 -10.43
CA ILE A 109 22.40 -2.46 -9.38
C ILE A 109 21.75 -2.36 -7.99
N ASN A 110 20.60 -1.68 -7.85
CA ASN A 110 20.03 -1.35 -6.55
C ASN A 110 18.48 -1.35 -6.49
N ASP A 111 17.85 -2.47 -6.87
CA ASP A 111 16.42 -2.67 -6.61
C ASP A 111 16.11 -2.72 -5.11
N PHE A 112 15.81 -1.55 -4.54
CA PHE A 112 15.47 -1.38 -3.14
C PHE A 112 14.15 -2.03 -2.75
N ASN A 113 13.24 -2.26 -3.71
CA ASN A 113 11.90 -2.78 -3.45
C ASN A 113 11.91 -4.30 -3.30
N LYS A 114 12.87 -5.00 -3.90
CA LYS A 114 13.01 -6.47 -3.89
C LYS A 114 12.80 -7.11 -2.53
N PHE A 115 13.39 -6.55 -1.47
CA PHE A 115 13.29 -7.12 -0.12
C PHE A 115 11.90 -6.98 0.49
N LEU A 116 11.20 -5.88 0.21
CA LEU A 116 9.84 -5.66 0.70
C LEU A 116 8.85 -6.51 -0.10
N GLN A 117 8.96 -6.52 -1.43
CA GLN A 117 8.12 -7.33 -2.31
C GLN A 117 8.19 -8.82 -1.97
N LYS A 118 9.40 -9.37 -1.74
CA LYS A 118 9.56 -10.76 -1.30
C LYS A 118 8.80 -11.07 0.00
N ARG A 119 8.78 -10.16 0.96
CA ARG A 119 8.04 -10.35 2.23
C ARG A 119 6.53 -10.29 2.01
N LEU A 120 6.07 -9.34 1.22
CA LEU A 120 4.67 -9.20 0.85
C LEU A 120 4.14 -10.45 0.12
N LEU A 121 4.91 -10.99 -0.85
CA LEU A 121 4.56 -12.24 -1.54
C LEU A 121 4.47 -13.42 -0.56
N LYS A 122 5.41 -13.53 0.40
CA LYS A 122 5.35 -14.55 1.47
C LYS A 122 4.11 -14.42 2.36
N LYS A 123 3.56 -13.22 2.51
CA LYS A 123 2.28 -13.01 3.22
C LYS A 123 1.05 -13.29 2.37
N GLY A 124 1.22 -13.54 1.07
CA GLY A 124 0.12 -13.90 0.16
C GLY A 124 -0.52 -12.70 -0.54
N PHE A 125 0.11 -11.53 -0.51
CA PHE A 125 -0.29 -10.41 -1.35
C PHE A 125 -0.04 -10.73 -2.83
N LYS A 126 -0.89 -10.18 -3.69
CA LYS A 126 -0.60 -10.01 -5.12
C LYS A 126 0.03 -8.63 -5.31
N ILE A 127 1.19 -8.55 -5.95
CA ILE A 127 1.98 -7.31 -6.11
C ILE A 127 2.25 -7.08 -7.59
#